data_AF-A0A4U8YPE1-F1
#
_entry.id   AF-A0A4U8YPE1-F1
#
_cell.length_a   1.000
_cell.length_b   1.000
_cell.length_c   1.000
_cell.angle_alpha   90.00
_cell.angle_beta   90.00
_cell.angle_gamma   90.00
#
_symmetry.space_group_name_H-M   'P 1'
#
loop_
_entity.id
_entity.type
_entity.pdbx_description
1 polymer ?
#
loop_
_entity_poly.entity_id
_entity_poly.type
_entity_poly.pdbx_seq_one_letter_code
_entity_poly.pdbx_strand_id
1 'polypeptide(L)' 'MIIYADIEWEYAEYEGYYDSFRVVSATDESGNELAQHLAPDRRFTSLHELRDALALILGLSSDDIILDGV' A
#
# COMPACT_ATOMS: atom_id res chain seq x y z
N MET A 1 2.37 5.94 -15.05
CA MET A 1 1.72 4.63 -14.95
C MET A 1 0.98 4.64 -13.65
N ILE A 2 -0.34 4.51 -13.67
CA ILE A 2 -1.16 4.62 -12.46
C ILE A 2 -1.29 3.24 -11.81
N ILE A 3 -1.17 3.19 -10.49
CA ILE A 3 -1.33 2.00 -9.66
C ILE A 3 -2.55 2.16 -8.77
N TYR A 4 -3.39 1.13 -8.74
CA TYR A 4 -4.52 1.00 -7.82
C TYR A 4 -4.13 -0.03 -6.77
N ALA A 5 -4.03 0.39 -5.51
CA ALA A 5 -3.67 -0.50 -4.40
C ALA A 5 -4.86 -0.63 -3.45
N ASP A 6 -5.32 -1.86 -3.26
CA ASP A 6 -6.34 -2.20 -2.27
C ASP A 6 -5.71 -2.34 -0.89
N ILE A 7 -6.28 -1.66 0.11
CA ILE A 7 -5.74 -1.58 1.47
C ILE A 7 -6.72 -2.08 2.53
N GLU A 8 -6.15 -2.61 3.61
CA GLU A 8 -6.89 -2.95 4.82
C GLU A 8 -6.34 -2.17 6.02
N TRP A 9 -7.26 -1.72 6.88
CA TRP A 9 -6.97 -1.18 8.20
C TRP A 9 -7.29 -2.22 9.27
N GLU A 10 -6.39 -2.37 10.23
CA GLU A 10 -6.58 -3.18 11.43
C GLU A 10 -6.18 -2.40 12.68
N TYR A 11 -7.05 -2.43 13.69
CA TYR A 11 -6.74 -1.96 15.03
C TYR A 11 -5.86 -3.00 15.76
N ALA A 12 -4.55 -2.84 15.61
CA ALA A 12 -3.54 -3.72 16.19
C ALA A 12 -2.33 -2.88 16.63
N GLU A 13 -1.77 -3.21 17.80
CA GLU A 13 -0.57 -2.54 18.30
C GLU A 13 0.64 -2.94 17.45
N TYR A 14 1.19 -1.99 16.71
CA TYR A 14 2.37 -2.12 15.90
C TYR A 14 3.36 -0.99 16.23
N GLU A 15 4.52 -1.34 16.78
CA GLU A 15 5.56 -0.38 17.22
C GLU A 15 5.05 0.76 18.13
N GLY A 16 4.00 0.49 18.93
CA GLY A 16 3.38 1.48 19.82
C GLY A 16 2.28 2.34 19.19
N TYR A 17 1.93 2.10 17.93
CA TYR A 17 0.77 2.66 17.25
C TYR A 17 -0.37 1.63 17.23
N TYR A 18 -1.61 2.06 17.42
CA TYR A 18 -2.77 1.16 17.48
C TYR A 18 -3.48 0.98 16.13
N ASP A 19 -3.18 1.84 15.16
CA ASP A 19 -3.72 1.78 13.81
C ASP A 19 -2.65 1.27 12.85
N SER A 20 -2.97 0.23 12.09
CA SER A 20 -2.06 -0.33 11.10
C SER A 20 -2.74 -0.53 9.76
N PHE A 21 -2.09 -0.08 8.70
CA PHE A 21 -2.52 -0.24 7.30
C PHE A 21 -1.63 -1.25 6.60
N ARG A 22 -2.22 -2.07 5.73
CA ARG A 22 -1.48 -2.99 4.86
C ARG A 22 -2.07 -2.98 3.46
N VAL A 23 -1.25 -3.34 2.49
CA VAL A 23 -1.66 -3.52 1.10
C VAL A 23 -2.06 -4.98 0.90
N VAL A 24 -3.29 -5.21 0.46
CA VAL A 24 -3.82 -6.54 0.18
C VAL A 24 -3.51 -6.95 -1.26
N SER A 25 -3.72 -6.03 -2.19
CA SER A 25 -3.46 -6.24 -3.60
C SER A 25 -3.08 -4.91 -4.26
N ALA A 26 -2.43 -4.98 -5.42
CA ALA A 26 -2.36 -3.82 -6.29
C ALA A 26 -2.35 -4.24 -7.75
N THR A 27 -2.93 -3.41 -8.59
CA THR A 27 -3.02 -3.58 -10.03
C THR A 27 -2.54 -2.33 -10.75
N ASP A 28 -1.96 -2.52 -11.93
CA ASP A 28 -1.71 -1.40 -12.84
C ASP A 28 -3.00 -1.01 -13.60
N GLU A 29 -2.92 0.09 -14.37
CA GLU A 29 -4.02 0.58 -15.23
C GLU A 29 -4.48 -0.42 -16.31
N SER A 30 -3.70 -1.47 -16.58
CA SER A 30 -4.03 -2.56 -17.51
C SER A 30 -4.65 -3.77 -16.80
N GLY A 31 -4.78 -3.74 -15.47
CA GLY A 31 -5.33 -4.82 -14.64
C GLY A 31 -4.32 -5.93 -14.32
N ASN A 32 -3.03 -5.71 -14.52
CA ASN A 32 -2.01 -6.69 -14.14
C ASN A 32 -1.72 -6.60 -12.63
N GLU A 33 -1.73 -7.74 -11.94
CA GLU A 33 -1.40 -7.79 -10.51
C GLU A 33 0.09 -7.55 -10.25
N LEU A 34 0.37 -6.67 -9.29
CA LEU A 34 1.72 -6.31 -8.82
C LEU A 34 2.10 -7.03 -7.52
N ALA A 35 1.26 -7.95 -7.04
CA ALA A 35 1.33 -8.59 -5.73
C ALA A 35 2.70 -9.23 -5.39
N GLN A 36 3.49 -9.63 -6.39
CA GLN A 36 4.82 -10.24 -6.15
C GLN A 36 5.87 -9.24 -5.66
N HIS A 37 5.68 -7.94 -5.90
CA HIS A 37 6.60 -6.89 -5.47
C HIS A 37 6.22 -6.26 -4.12
N LEU A 38 4.97 -6.45 -3.72
CA LEU A 38 4.39 -5.81 -2.55
C LEU A 38 4.49 -6.76 -1.38
N ALA A 39 5.40 -6.48 -0.44
CA ALA A 39 5.52 -7.27 0.79
C ALA A 39 4.20 -7.18 1.58
N PRO A 40 3.32 -8.20 1.50
CA PRO A 40 1.93 -8.06 1.95
C PRO A 40 1.79 -8.09 3.49
N ASP A 41 2.87 -8.51 4.17
CA ASP A 41 2.96 -8.54 5.63
C ASP A 41 3.50 -7.23 6.23
N ARG A 42 3.93 -6.28 5.40
CA ARG A 42 4.44 -5.00 5.91
C ARG A 42 3.28 -4.10 6.31
N ARG A 43 3.32 -3.66 7.57
CA ARG A 43 2.34 -2.75 8.16
C ARG A 43 2.89 -1.34 8.22
N PHE A 44 2.00 -0.36 8.07
CA PHE A 44 2.32 1.06 8.09
C PHE A 44 1.41 1.76 9.09
N THR A 45 1.95 2.80 9.74
CA THR A 45 1.21 3.54 10.78
C THR A 45 0.34 4.64 10.18
N SER A 46 0.56 4.99 8.91
CA SER A 46 -0.24 5.97 8.17
C SER A 46 -0.33 5.64 6.68
N LEU A 47 -1.38 6.15 6.04
CA LEU A 47 -1.55 6.06 4.57
C LEU A 47 -0.42 6.75 3.79
N HIS A 48 0.15 7.83 4.36
CA HIS A 48 1.24 8.56 3.73
C HIS A 48 2.51 7.69 3.65
N GLU A 49 2.88 7.06 4.78
CA GLU A 49 4.02 6.13 4.82
C GLU A 49 3.82 4.94 3.88
N LEU A 50 2.61 4.38 3.85
CA LEU A 50 2.26 3.28 2.95
C LEU A 50 2.45 3.70 1.48
N ARG A 51 1.92 4.86 1.10
CA ARG A 51 2.02 5.38 -0.28
C ARG A 51 3.47 5.63 -0.70
N ASP A 52 4.27 6.23 0.17
CA ASP A 52 5.68 6.52 -0.11
C ASP A 52 6.50 5.22 -0.20
N ALA A 53 6.22 4.24 0.66
CA ALA A 53 6.86 2.93 0.58
C ALA A 53 6.51 2.19 -0.72
N LEU A 54 5.25 2.23 -1.14
CA LEU A 54 4.82 1.68 -2.44
C LEU A 54 5.53 2.36 -3.61
N ALA A 55 5.58 3.69 -3.60
CA ALA A 55 6.27 4.48 -4.63
C ALA A 55 7.74 4.07 -4.75
N LEU A 56 8.42 3.89 -3.60
CA LEU A 56 9.80 3.46 -3.55
C LEU A 56 10.01 2.03 -4.05
N ILE A 57 9.12 1.10 -3.69
CA ILE A 57 9.18 -0.31 -4.11
C ILE A 57 8.95 -0.45 -5.62
N LEU A 58 7.97 0.29 -6.16
CA LEU A 58 7.58 0.21 -7.56
C LEU A 58 8.41 1.14 -8.47
N GLY A 59 9.21 2.03 -7.90
CA GLY A 59 10.02 3.01 -8.64
C GLY A 59 9.17 4.06 -9.37
N LEU A 60 8.08 4.49 -8.74
CA LEU A 60 7.07 5.41 -9.30
C LEU A 60 6.91 6.66 -8.44
N SER A 61 6.17 7.65 -8.94
CA SER A 61 5.73 8.78 -8.13
C SER A 61 4.64 8.36 -7.15
N SER A 62 4.64 8.90 -5.93
CA SER A 62 3.55 8.69 -4.97
C SER A 62 2.21 9.23 -5.45
N ASP A 63 2.23 10.20 -6.37
CA ASP A 63 1.01 10.79 -6.95
C ASP A 63 0.37 9.88 -8.00
N ASP A 64 1.10 8.88 -8.49
CA ASP A 64 0.60 7.88 -9.42
C ASP A 64 -0.04 6.67 -8.69
N ILE A 65 -0.10 6.70 -7.36
CA ILE A 65 -0.63 5.61 -6.52
C ILE A 65 -1.95 6.05 -5.92
N ILE A 66 -3.00 5.33 -6.32
CA ILE A 66 -4.34 5.48 -5.79
C ILE A 66 -4.54 4.36 -4.77
N LEU A 67 -4.71 4.75 -3.51
CA LEU A 67 -5.11 3.83 -2.44
C LEU A 67 -6.64 3.75 -2.45
N ASP A 68 -7.16 2.54 -2.59
CA ASP A 68 -8.59 2.23 -2.49
C ASP A 68 -8.77 1.19 -1.37
N GLY A 69 -9.87 1.26 -0.63
CA GLY A 69 -10.04 0.50 0.61
C GLY A 69 -10.16 1.38 1.87
N VAL A 70 -10.73 0.75 2.91
CA VAL A 70 -11.19 1.24 4.23
C VAL A 70 -11.16 2.74 4.50
#